data_AF-A0A3D2Z7A3-F1
#
_entry.id   AF-A0A3D2Z7A3-F1
#
_cell.length_a   1.000
_cell.length_b   1.000
_cell.length_c   1.000
_cell.angle_alpha   90.00
_cell.angle_beta   90.00
_cell.angle_gamma   90.00
#
_symmetry.space_group_name_H-M   'P 1'
#
loop_
_entity.id
_entity.type
_entity.pdbx_description
1 polymer ?
#
loop_
_entity_poly.entity_id
_entity_poly.type
_entity_poly.pdbx_seq_one_letter_code
_entity_poly.pdbx_strand_id
1 'polypeptide(L)'
;MAVHPHDGDTAWFVPAVKDEHRIPADGRVVVTRTRDGGRSFDKLPQVDAYDIVFRHALDVDETGDQLAFGSTTGSLWVSDNQGDNWTTLSPCVQR
;
A
#
# COMPACT_ATOMS: atom_id res chain seq x y z
N MET A 1 -4.05 -3.50 6.04
CA MET A 1 -3.42 -4.79 5.68
C MET A 1 -4.45 -5.59 4.91
N ALA A 2 -4.04 -6.37 3.92
CA ALA A 2 -4.89 -7.21 3.10
C ALA A 2 -4.29 -8.63 3.02
N VAL A 3 -5.12 -9.66 2.91
CA VAL A 3 -4.71 -11.07 2.82
C VAL A 3 -5.25 -11.63 1.52
N HIS A 4 -4.45 -12.43 0.82
CA HIS A 4 -4.87 -13.00 -0.45
C HIS A 4 -6.03 -14.00 -0.22
N PRO A 5 -7.16 -13.88 -0.96
CA PRO A 5 -8.39 -14.64 -0.70
C PRO A 5 -8.22 -16.15 -0.91
N HIS A 6 -7.28 -16.54 -1.77
CA HIS A 6 -7.00 -17.95 -2.11
C HIS A 6 -5.63 -18.45 -1.64
N ASP A 7 -4.82 -17.62 -0.99
CA ASP A 7 -3.47 -17.97 -0.55
C ASP A 7 -3.18 -17.37 0.82
N GLY A 8 -3.34 -18.17 1.88
CA GLY A 8 -3.17 -17.72 3.25
C GLY A 8 -1.74 -17.30 3.62
N ASP A 9 -0.74 -17.68 2.82
CA ASP A 9 0.66 -17.30 3.05
C ASP A 9 1.00 -15.92 2.45
N THR A 10 0.12 -15.39 1.59
CA THR A 10 0.31 -14.09 0.93
C THR A 10 -0.50 -12.98 1.61
N ALA A 11 0.20 -11.94 2.05
CA ALA A 11 -0.43 -10.76 2.65
C ALA A 11 0.36 -9.48 2.38
N TRP A 12 -0.35 -8.35 2.41
CA TRP A 12 0.20 -7.03 2.16
C TRP A 12 -0.04 -6.09 3.33
N PHE A 13 0.98 -5.28 3.61
CA PHE A 13 1.00 -4.34 4.71
C PHE A 13 1.38 -2.97 4.18
N VAL A 14 0.55 -1.98 4.51
CA VAL A 14 0.94 -0.59 4.40
C VAL A 14 1.44 -0.17 5.77
N PRO A 15 2.77 -0.01 5.97
CA PRO A 15 3.28 0.55 7.20
C PRO A 15 2.75 1.98 7.30
N ALA A 16 1.85 2.20 8.27
CA ALA A 16 1.59 3.54 8.72
C ALA A 16 2.88 4.01 9.40
N VAL A 17 3.61 4.92 8.76
CA VAL A 17 4.69 5.65 9.41
C VAL A 17 4.03 6.42 10.56
N LYS A 18 4.18 5.90 11.78
CA LYS A 18 3.35 6.29 12.93
C LYS A 18 4.12 7.26 13.84
N ASP A 19 3.44 8.33 14.19
CA ASP A 19 3.36 8.95 15.53
C ASP A 19 4.46 9.85 16.13
N GLU A 20 5.66 10.04 15.56
CA GLU A 20 6.64 10.97 16.18
C GLU A 20 6.86 12.28 15.43
N HIS A 21 6.50 12.35 14.15
CA HIS A 21 6.46 13.58 13.36
C HIS A 21 5.16 13.58 12.56
N ARG A 22 4.40 14.69 12.57
CA ARG A 22 3.17 14.86 11.74
C ARG A 22 3.48 14.98 10.24
N ILE A 23 4.61 14.46 9.78
CA ILE A 23 5.09 14.48 8.41
C ILE A 23 5.85 13.16 8.16
N PRO A 24 5.51 12.36 7.14
CA PRO A 24 6.33 11.23 6.73
C PRO A 24 7.74 11.70 6.39
N ALA A 25 8.77 11.08 6.98
CA ALA A 25 10.15 11.28 6.53
C ALA A 25 10.20 10.91 5.04
N ASP A 26 10.51 11.91 4.21
CA ASP A 26 10.55 11.87 2.73
C ASP A 26 9.24 11.69 1.95
N GLY A 27 8.06 11.71 2.59
CA GLY A 27 6.78 11.75 1.85
C GLY A 27 6.47 10.51 1.00
N ARG A 28 6.95 9.34 1.43
CA ARG A 28 6.96 8.11 0.63
C ARG A 28 6.33 6.97 1.41
N VAL A 29 5.40 6.25 0.77
CA VAL A 29 4.78 5.05 1.33
C VAL A 29 5.42 3.84 0.66
N VAL A 30 5.85 2.89 1.47
CA VAL A 30 6.43 1.62 1.02
C VAL A 30 5.48 0.50 1.44
N VAL A 31 4.76 -0.08 0.49
CA VAL A 31 3.96 -1.28 0.76
C VAL A 31 4.92 -2.47 0.91
N THR A 32 4.70 -3.32 1.91
CA THR A 32 5.43 -4.58 2.05
C THR A 32 4.51 -5.77 1.79
N ARG A 33 5.08 -6.83 1.23
CA ARG A 33 4.38 -8.08 0.91
C ARG A 33 5.10 -9.25 1.57
N THR A 34 4.34 -10.20 2.10
CA THR A 34 4.83 -11.53 2.44
C THR A 34 4.19 -12.56 1.51
N ARG A 35 4.91 -13.65 1.23
CA ARG A 35 4.45 -14.83 0.49
C ARG A 35 4.72 -16.13 1.26
N ASP A 36 5.08 -16.02 2.54
CA ASP A 36 5.49 -17.14 3.39
C ASP A 36 4.88 -17.09 4.79
N GLY A 37 3.70 -16.47 4.90
CA GLY A 37 2.95 -16.36 6.15
C GLY A 37 3.58 -15.40 7.15
N GLY A 38 4.32 -14.38 6.68
CA GLY A 38 4.94 -13.34 7.50
C GLY A 38 6.32 -13.71 8.05
N ARG A 39 7.00 -14.71 7.48
CA ARG A 39 8.39 -15.03 7.85
C ARG A 39 9.38 -14.08 7.18
N SER A 40 9.07 -13.62 5.98
CA SER A 40 9.83 -12.61 5.24
C SER A 40 8.90 -11.58 4.59
N PHE A 41 9.46 -10.38 4.34
CA PHE A 41 8.74 -9.26 3.76
C PHE A 41 9.57 -8.62 2.64
N ASP A 42 8.99 -8.60 1.45
CA ASP A 42 9.50 -7.86 0.29
C ASP A 42 9.00 -6.42 0.34
N LYS A 43 9.89 -5.47 0.03
CA LYS A 43 9.50 -4.07 -0.20
C LYS A 43 9.05 -3.92 -1.64
N LEU A 44 7.81 -3.51 -1.85
CA LEU A 44 7.26 -3.21 -3.16
C LEU A 44 7.73 -1.83 -3.64
N PRO A 45 7.60 -1.52 -4.95
CA PRO A 45 8.00 -0.22 -5.47
C PRO A 45 7.35 0.90 -4.68
N GLN A 46 8.19 1.85 -4.34
CA GLN A 46 7.80 2.98 -3.52
C GLN A 46 6.88 3.91 -4.29
N VAL A 47 5.87 4.41 -3.59
CA VAL A 47 4.91 5.37 -4.14
C VAL A 47 5.11 6.70 -3.42
N ASP A 48 5.24 7.77 -4.20
CA ASP A 48 5.28 9.14 -3.67
C ASP A 48 3.89 9.48 -3.10
N ALA A 49 3.78 9.36 -1.78
CA ALA A 49 2.56 9.52 -1.02
C ALA A 49 2.91 10.37 0.18
N TYR A 50 2.76 11.67 0.01
CA TYR A 50 3.15 12.71 0.97
C TYR A 50 2.28 12.77 2.23
N ASP A 51 1.30 11.88 2.33
CA ASP A 51 0.21 11.97 3.29
C ASP A 51 0.00 10.67 4.05
N ILE A 52 -0.70 10.80 5.19
CA ILE A 52 -1.05 9.69 6.04
C ILE A 52 -1.94 8.74 5.23
N VAL A 53 -1.53 7.48 5.10
CA VAL A 53 -2.40 6.43 4.57
C VAL A 53 -3.23 5.87 5.72
N PHE A 54 -4.55 5.77 5.56
CA PHE A 54 -5.39 5.13 6.59
C PHE A 54 -4.90 3.68 6.80
N ARG A 55 -4.85 3.23 8.06
CA ARG A 55 -4.41 1.85 8.40
C ARG A 55 -5.25 0.75 7.72
N HIS A 56 -6.44 1.10 7.25
CA HIS A 56 -7.39 0.24 6.53
C HIS A 56 -7.55 0.62 5.05
N ALA A 57 -6.65 1.44 4.49
CA ALA A 57 -6.81 1.90 3.11
C ALA A 57 -6.43 0.87 2.05
N LEU A 58 -5.84 -0.27 2.42
CA LEU A 58 -5.41 -1.29 1.46
C LEU A 58 -6.45 -2.39 1.37
N ASP A 59 -6.93 -2.62 0.15
CA ASP A 59 -7.85 -3.70 -0.19
C ASP A 59 -7.32 -4.54 -1.36
N VAL A 60 -7.78 -5.79 -1.44
CA VAL A 60 -7.46 -6.73 -2.51
C VAL A 60 -8.76 -7.27 -3.09
N ASP A 61 -8.80 -7.45 -4.42
CA ASP A 61 -9.97 -8.05 -5.07
C ASP A 61 -10.07 -9.57 -4.78
N GLU A 62 -11.20 -10.17 -5.19
CA GLU A 62 -11.45 -11.60 -5.01
C GLU A 62 -10.47 -12.49 -5.77
N THR A 63 -9.81 -11.97 -6.83
CA THR A 63 -8.81 -12.74 -7.57
C THR A 63 -7.49 -12.83 -6.81
N GLY A 64 -7.19 -11.82 -5.99
CA GLY A 64 -5.91 -11.71 -5.28
C GLY A 64 -4.83 -10.95 -6.08
N ASP A 65 -5.13 -10.54 -7.30
CA ASP A 65 -4.17 -9.88 -8.20
C ASP A 65 -4.26 -8.36 -8.15
N GLN A 66 -5.45 -7.81 -7.88
CA GLN A 66 -5.66 -6.37 -7.85
C GLN A 66 -5.58 -5.82 -6.44
N LEU A 67 -4.74 -4.81 -6.24
CA LEU A 67 -4.63 -4.06 -4.99
C LEU A 67 -5.05 -2.62 -5.21
N ALA A 68 -5.71 -2.04 -4.23
CA ALA A 68 -6.00 -0.62 -4.20
C ALA A 68 -5.69 -0.02 -2.84
N PHE A 69 -5.07 1.15 -2.81
CA PHE A 69 -5.02 1.96 -1.60
C PHE A 69 -5.07 3.46 -1.85
N GLY A 70 -5.56 4.20 -0.85
CA GLY A 70 -5.70 5.66 -0.93
C GLY A 70 -5.05 6.42 0.24
N SER A 71 -4.67 7.67 -0.01
CA SER A 71 -4.20 8.61 1.01
C SER A 71 -5.35 9.40 1.63
N THR A 72 -5.13 10.01 2.80
CA THR A 72 -6.08 10.95 3.42
C THR A 72 -6.34 12.21 2.59
N THR A 73 -5.50 12.51 1.60
CA THR A 73 -5.56 13.71 0.75
C THR A 73 -6.19 13.47 -0.60
N GLY A 74 -6.75 12.28 -0.83
CA GLY A 74 -7.50 11.95 -2.03
C GLY A 74 -6.66 11.37 -3.16
N SER A 75 -5.41 10.98 -2.89
CA SER A 75 -4.66 10.20 -3.86
C SER A 75 -5.10 8.74 -3.84
N LEU A 76 -5.19 8.11 -5.01
CA LEU A 76 -5.58 6.70 -5.16
C LEU A 76 -4.57 5.97 -6.05
N TRP A 77 -4.10 4.83 -5.56
CA TRP A 77 -3.19 3.94 -6.26
C TRP A 77 -3.82 2.57 -6.43
N VAL A 78 -3.61 1.99 -7.60
CA VAL A 78 -4.01 0.62 -7.92
C VAL A 78 -2.85 -0.16 -8.49
N SER A 79 -2.87 -1.45 -8.27
CA SER A 79 -1.96 -2.42 -8.87
C SER A 79 -2.77 -3.57 -9.41
N ASP A 80 -2.38 -4.10 -10.56
CA ASP A 80 -2.96 -5.27 -11.22
C ASP A 80 -2.03 -6.49 -11.16
N ASN A 81 -0.95 -6.39 -10.38
CA ASN A 81 0.12 -7.39 -10.28
C ASN A 81 0.60 -7.54 -8.85
N GLN A 82 -0.33 -7.61 -7.89
CA GLN A 82 -0.01 -7.90 -6.49
C GLN A 82 0.98 -6.89 -5.86
N GLY A 83 1.00 -5.66 -6.39
CA GLY A 83 1.82 -4.56 -5.92
C GLY A 83 3.22 -4.48 -6.52
N ASP A 84 3.54 -5.29 -7.54
CA ASP A 84 4.83 -5.22 -8.26
C ASP A 84 4.98 -3.94 -9.09
N ASN A 85 3.87 -3.29 -9.47
CA ASN A 85 3.82 -1.94 -10.04
C ASN A 85 2.55 -1.23 -9.56
N TRP A 86 2.63 0.10 -9.47
CA TRP A 86 1.51 0.96 -9.02
C TRP A 86 1.16 1.98 -10.09
N THR A 87 -0.14 2.15 -10.32
CA THR A 87 -0.71 3.21 -11.16
C THR A 87 -1.43 4.21 -10.26
N THR A 88 -1.04 5.48 -10.34
CA THR A 88 -1.73 6.59 -9.66
C THR A 88 -2.95 7.00 -10.48
N LEU A 89 -4.16 6.74 -9.98
CA LEU A 89 -5.42 7.11 -10.64
C LEU A 89 -5.85 8.54 -10.34
N SER A 90 -5.47 9.06 -9.19
CA SER A 90 -5.74 10.43 -8.79
C SER A 90 -4.53 10.94 -8.03
N PRO A 91 -3.73 11.84 -8.60
CA PRO A 91 -2.74 12.58 -7.82
C PRO A 91 -3.45 13.71 -7.10
N CYS A 92 -3.25 13.84 -5.78
CA CYS A 92 -3.58 15.06 -5.08
C CYS A 92 -2.82 16.22 -5.75
N VAL A 93 -3.55 17.17 -6.34
CA VAL A 93 -2.94 18.38 -6.89
C VAL A 93 -2.50 19.25 -5.72
N GLN A 94 -1.22 19.17 -5.34
CA GLN A 94 -0.60 20.22 -4.54
C GLN A 94 -0.53 21.49 -5.42
N ARG A 95 -1.49 22.39 -5.25
CA ARG A 95 -1.39 23.77 -5.73
C ARG A 95 -0.60 24.61 -4.74
#